data_AF-A0A838EYH4-F1
#
_entry.id   AF-A0A838EYH4-F1
#
_cell.length_a   1.000
_cell.length_b   1.000
_cell.length_c   1.000
_cell.angle_alpha   90.00
_cell.angle_beta   90.00
_cell.angle_gamma   90.00
#
_symmetry.space_group_name_H-M   'P 1'
#
loop_
_entity.id
_entity.type
_entity.pdbx_description
1 polymer ?
#
loop_
_entity_poly.entity_id
_entity_poly.type
_entity_poly.pdbx_seq_one_letter_code
_entity_poly.pdbx_strand_id
1 'polypeptide(L)' 'QQHFKMTCIYVTHDQVEAFSMSDRIMIMEKGRILQFATPLEIRSSPASEFVKEFIR' A
#
# COMPACT_ATOMS: atom_id res chain seq x y z
N GLN A 1 13.43 -9.81 5.86
CA GLN A 1 12.37 -10.82 5.67
C GLN A 1 12.50 -11.63 4.37
N GLN A 2 13.34 -11.24 3.39
CA GLN A 2 13.43 -11.88 2.06
C GLN A 2 13.94 -13.34 1.99
N HIS A 3 14.21 -14.02 3.12
CA HIS A 3 14.81 -15.37 3.13
C HIS A 3 13.80 -16.52 3.31
N PHE A 4 12.53 -16.24 3.60
CA PHE A 4 11.49 -17.25 3.71
C PHE A 4 10.41 -16.99 2.66
N LYS A 5 10.20 -17.93 1.73
CA LYS A 5 9.15 -17.87 0.69
C LYS A 5 7.76 -18.08 1.30
N MET A 6 7.38 -17.23 2.24
CA MET A 6 6.08 -17.25 2.90
C MET A 6 5.27 -16.05 2.43
N THR A 7 4.00 -16.28 2.14
CA THR A 7 3.05 -15.18 1.91
C THR A 7 2.76 -14.51 3.25
N CYS A 8 2.94 -13.19 3.32
CA CYS A 8 2.71 -12.40 4.52
C CYS A 8 1.74 -11.26 4.21
N ILE A 9 0.87 -10.94 5.17
CA ILE A 9 0.08 -9.72 5.17
C ILE A 9 0.57 -8.88 6.35
N TYR A 10 1.06 -7.68 6.05
CA TYR A 10 1.48 -6.70 7.04
C TYR A 10 0.50 -5.53 7.06
N VAL A 11 0.06 -5.12 8.24
CA VAL A 11 -0.88 -4.01 8.42
C VAL A 11 -0.18 -2.93 9.23
N THR A 12 -0.12 -1.73 8.67
CA THR A 12 0.50 -0.56 9.31
C THR A 12 -0.29 0.69 8.96
N HIS A 13 -0.12 1.72 9.78
CA HIS A 13 -0.59 3.07 9.48
C HIS A 13 0.57 3.97 8.97
N ASP A 14 1.80 3.46 8.99
CA ASP A 14 2.98 4.15 8.47
C ASP A 14 3.19 3.82 6.98
N GLN A 15 3.20 4.86 6.17
CA GLN A 15 3.36 4.74 4.72
C GLN A 15 4.78 4.32 4.35
N VAL A 16 5.81 4.82 5.04
CA VAL A 16 7.20 4.49 4.74
C VAL A 16 7.44 3.00 4.89
N GLU A 17 6.88 2.38 5.93
CA GLU A 17 6.93 0.93 6.11
C GLU A 17 6.20 0.19 4.99
N ALA A 18 4.98 0.62 4.65
CA ALA A 18 4.17 -0.01 3.61
C ALA A 18 4.88 0.01 2.24
N PHE A 19 5.45 1.17 1.86
CA PHE A 19 6.16 1.35 0.59
C PHE A 19 7.53 0.67 0.53
N SER A 20 8.20 0.50 1.67
CA SER A 20 9.56 -0.08 1.69
C SER A 20 9.57 -1.61 1.76
N MET A 21 8.52 -2.22 2.33
CA MET A 21 8.51 -3.65 2.65
C MET A 21 7.58 -4.48 1.76
N SER A 22 6.60 -3.87 1.08
CA SER A 22 5.51 -4.60 0.44
C SER A 22 5.66 -4.73 -1.07
N ASP A 23 5.41 -5.92 -1.61
CA ASP A 23 5.31 -6.12 -3.06
C ASP A 23 4.05 -5.46 -3.64
N ARG A 24 2.96 -5.44 -2.86
CA ARG A 24 1.69 -4.77 -3.16
C ARG A 24 1.12 -4.14 -1.90
N ILE A 25 0.41 -3.04 -2.06
CA ILE A 25 -0.19 -2.27 -0.97
C ILE A 25 -1.70 -2.16 -1.20
N MET A 26 -2.47 -2.36 -0.15
CA MET A 26 -3.91 -2.17 -0.10
C MET A 26 -4.23 -0.97 0.80
N ILE A 27 -4.79 0.10 0.24
CA ILE A 27 -5.26 1.26 1.00
C ILE A 27 -6.74 1.07 1.29
N MET A 28 -7.13 1.25 2.55
CA MET A 28 -8.51 1.09 3.01
C MET A 28 -9.02 2.31 3.76
N GLU A 29 -10.31 2.62 3.58
CA GLU A 29 -11.02 3.61 4.37
C GLU A 29 -12.43 3.09 4.69
N LYS A 30 -12.86 3.19 5.95
CA LYS A 30 -14.22 2.80 6.40
C LYS A 30 -14.66 1.41 5.94
N GLY A 31 -13.73 0.44 6.00
CA GLY A 31 -13.97 -0.94 5.60
C GLY A 31 -14.04 -1.18 4.08
N ARG A 32 -13.71 -0.18 3.25
CA ARG A 32 -13.63 -0.30 1.78
C ARG A 32 -12.19 -0.20 1.31
N ILE A 33 -11.85 -0.98 0.29
CA ILE A 33 -10.57 -0.87 -0.42
C ILE A 33 -10.67 0.32 -1.37
N LEU A 34 -9.76 1.27 -1.23
CA LEU A 34 -9.67 2.43 -2.12
C LEU A 34 -8.73 2.15 -3.29
N GLN A 35 -7.62 1.45 -3.05
CA GLN A 35 -6.67 1.04 -4.09
C GLN A 35 -5.88 -0.19 -3.64
N PHE A 36 -5.66 -1.14 -4.55
CA PHE A 36 -4.77 -2.29 -4.33
C PHE A 36 -3.83 -2.48 -5.52
N ALA A 37 -2.59 -2.04 -5.38
CA ALA A 37 -1.63 -1.96 -6.48
C ALA A 37 -0.19 -2.06 -5.97
N THR A 38 0.79 -2.07 -6.88
CA THR A 38 2.21 -1.98 -6.50
C THR A 38 2.53 -0.60 -5.90
N PRO A 39 3.60 -0.47 -5.10
CA PRO A 39 4.03 0.84 -4.58
C PRO A 39 4.25 1.88 -5.70
N LEU A 40 4.78 1.45 -6.85
CA LEU A 40 5.00 2.32 -8.01
C LEU A 40 3.69 2.84 -8.60
N GLU A 41 2.69 1.96 -8.78
CA GLU A 41 1.39 2.34 -9.33
C GLU A 41 0.63 3.27 -8.39
N ILE A 42 0.69 3.05 -7.08
CA ILE A 42 0.05 3.95 -6.11
C ILE A 42 0.65 5.35 -6.19
N ARG A 43 1.98 5.46 -6.35
CA ARG A 43 2.67 6.75 -6.42
C ARG A 43 2.49 7.47 -7.76
N SER A 44 2.46 6.72 -8.86
CA SER A 44 2.40 7.26 -10.23
C SER A 44 0.98 7.42 -10.77
N SER A 45 0.03 6.62 -10.27
CA SER A 45 -1.37 6.57 -10.71
C SER A 45 -2.30 6.30 -9.52
N PRO A 46 -2.45 7.28 -8.60
CA PRO A 46 -3.37 7.16 -7.49
C PRO A 46 -4.83 7.10 -8.00
N ALA A 47 -5.63 6.19 -7.42
CA ALA A 47 -6.99 5.89 -7.89
C ALA A 47 -8.02 6.98 -7.55
N SER A 48 -7.69 7.91 -6.64
CA SER A 48 -8.54 9.06 -6.29
C SER A 48 -7.69 10.18 -5.69
N GLU A 49 -8.25 11.39 -5.61
CA GLU A 49 -7.56 12.50 -4.95
C GLU A 49 -7.32 12.20 -3.46
N PHE A 50 -8.24 11.49 -2.79
CA PHE A 50 -8.00 11.03 -1.42
C PHE A 50 -6.76 10.15 -1.32
N VAL A 51 -6.58 9.17 -2.22
CA VAL A 51 -5.39 8.31 -2.18
C VAL A 51 -4.13 9.11 -2.47
N LYS A 52 -4.21 10.07 -3.39
CA LYS A 52 -3.10 10.98 -3.72
C LYS A 52 -2.71 11.87 -2.55
N GLU A 53 -3.67 12.41 -1.81
CA GLU A 53 -3.44 13.19 -0.60
C GLU A 53 -2.94 12.30 0.55
N PHE A 54 -3.46 11.07 0.65
CA PHE A 54 -3.08 10.12 1.68
C PHE A 54 -1.59 9.78 1.59
N ILE A 55 -1.05 9.52 0.40
CA ILE A 55 0.36 9.10 0.21
C ILE A 55 1.36 10.25 0.08
N ARG A 56 0.93 11.50 0.32
CA ARG A 56 1.73 12.70 0.09
C ARG A 56 2.68 13.01 1.24
#